data_AF-A0A1S2NCP1-F1
#
_entry.id   AF-A0A1S2NCP1-F1
#
_cell.length_a   1.000
_cell.length_b   1.000
_cell.length_c   1.000
_cell.angle_alpha   90.00
_cell.angle_beta   90.00
_cell.angle_gamma   90.00
#
_symmetry.space_group_name_H-M   'P 1'
#
loop_
_entity.id
_entity.type
_entity.pdbx_description
1 polymer ?
#
loop_
_entity_poly.entity_id
_entity_poly.type
_entity_poly.pdbx_seq_one_letter_code
_entity_poly.pdbx_strand_id
1 'polypeptide(L)'
;MKLLEHFRTFLNDDVNLNTSRIDLLESSIEAVQKAVTASDWGPEIIKFAPHGSWAHQTIIKPMAGKEFDADLVVFVKPKSGWTAKDYVNKLASALRANGTYSDKLCCYSHCVTIEYAGERRIDIAPCVVDREYYGRYEVCNKTTDTFEASAPLAYTDWVVTKNGIAGGNDLKKVTRLLKYLRDIKGNFTCPSFLFTTLLGNRVQENDRDTAAFSDLPTTLKTLVGRLDDWLQMNPYVPYLSNPVLPTENQSRVWDQMQYSNFRDKINLYRGWIDDAYNEQDRDESIGKWQRVFGDKFAAGEAKESSRISESVARSDGAIVVAGHFRDLVEKVKSIGEKALPARILRLPYIERPKWRPASTMATVKIQAELYGGRYSTGIRQVRSLEPLQANYWIKFAAVNNVGVPFSSDYSVEWRITNTDKAAYDAQQLRGDFYPSEQGYTRMEQLAYRGVHLVEAFLVKKSNKRLAGQSQPFYVVVE
;
A
#
# COMPACT_ATOMS: atom_id res chain seq x y z
N MET A 1 6.79 1.23 17.55
CA MET A 1 7.97 1.99 17.10
C MET A 1 7.56 2.89 15.94
N LYS A 2 8.10 4.12 15.83
CA LYS A 2 7.62 5.10 14.82
C LYS A 2 8.21 4.91 13.42
N LEU A 3 9.43 4.40 13.29
CA LEU A 3 10.12 4.17 11.99
C LEU A 3 10.13 5.40 11.05
N LEU A 4 10.40 6.59 11.61
CA LEU A 4 10.26 7.87 10.90
C LEU A 4 11.04 7.92 9.57
N GLU A 5 12.28 7.44 9.56
CA GLU A 5 13.13 7.47 8.36
C GLU A 5 12.64 6.48 7.28
N HIS A 6 12.11 5.32 7.68
CA HIS A 6 11.52 4.36 6.74
C HIS A 6 10.27 4.93 6.08
N PHE A 7 9.42 5.62 6.84
CA PHE A 7 8.26 6.33 6.26
C PHE A 7 8.68 7.43 5.28
N ARG A 8 9.71 8.20 5.62
CA ARG A 8 10.26 9.25 4.74
C ARG A 8 10.78 8.66 3.44
N THR A 9 11.60 7.61 3.53
CA THR A 9 12.18 6.92 2.39
C THR A 9 11.10 6.31 1.51
N PHE A 10 10.16 5.57 2.13
CA PHE A 10 9.05 4.95 1.41
C PHE A 10 8.17 5.98 0.68
N LEU A 11 7.88 7.11 1.32
CA LEU A 11 7.17 8.19 0.66
C LEU A 11 7.90 8.69 -0.58
N ASN A 12 9.21 8.93 -0.48
CA ASN A 12 9.99 9.50 -1.57
C ASN A 12 10.17 8.53 -2.75
N ASP A 13 10.45 7.26 -2.46
CA ASP A 13 10.91 6.32 -3.48
C ASP A 13 9.75 5.57 -4.16
N ASP A 14 8.69 5.28 -3.41
CA ASP A 14 7.61 4.40 -3.84
C ASP A 14 6.24 5.05 -3.94
N VAL A 15 5.93 6.03 -3.08
CA VAL A 15 4.58 6.62 -3.02
C VAL A 15 4.48 7.92 -3.81
N ASN A 16 5.41 8.84 -3.65
CA ASN A 16 5.36 10.16 -4.27
C ASN A 16 5.65 10.05 -5.77
N LEU A 17 5.00 10.93 -6.53
CA LEU A 17 5.40 11.16 -7.91
C LEU A 17 6.82 11.77 -7.92
N ASN A 18 7.70 11.27 -8.78
CA ASN A 18 9.07 11.77 -8.86
C ASN A 18 9.12 13.21 -9.43
N THR A 19 10.16 13.96 -9.09
CA THR A 19 10.33 15.36 -9.47
C THR A 19 10.27 15.56 -10.99
N SER A 20 10.96 14.72 -11.78
CA SER A 20 10.94 14.85 -13.25
C SER A 20 9.54 14.77 -13.86
N ARG A 21 8.63 13.95 -13.30
CA ARG A 21 7.24 13.86 -13.77
C ARG A 21 6.41 15.06 -13.31
N ILE A 22 6.73 15.65 -12.16
CA ILE A 22 6.11 16.89 -11.68
C ILE A 22 6.53 18.06 -12.59
N ASP A 23 7.83 18.22 -12.85
CA ASP A 23 8.36 19.30 -13.70
C ASP A 23 7.78 19.21 -15.13
N LEU A 24 7.66 18.00 -15.67
CA LEU A 24 7.04 17.75 -16.96
C LEU A 24 5.53 18.07 -16.95
N LEU A 25 4.82 17.73 -15.87
CA LEU A 25 3.41 18.08 -15.70
C LEU A 25 3.23 19.61 -15.70
N GLU A 26 4.02 20.32 -14.91
CA GLU A 26 3.95 21.79 -14.80
C GLU A 26 4.24 22.45 -16.16
N SER A 27 5.30 22.02 -16.85
CA SER A 27 5.63 22.49 -18.20
C SER A 27 4.49 22.22 -19.20
N SER A 28 3.85 21.05 -19.09
CA SER A 28 2.71 20.69 -19.94
C SER A 28 1.50 21.58 -19.67
N ILE A 29 1.23 21.89 -18.40
CA ILE A 29 0.11 22.75 -18.03
C ILE A 29 0.34 24.18 -18.52
N GLU A 30 1.55 24.72 -18.42
CA GLU A 30 1.87 26.02 -19.00
C GLU A 30 1.64 26.05 -20.52
N ALA A 31 2.04 24.99 -21.24
CA ALA A 31 1.81 24.87 -22.67
C ALA A 31 0.30 24.77 -23.00
N VAL A 32 -0.47 24.05 -22.20
CA VAL A 32 -1.93 23.94 -22.34
C VAL A 32 -2.61 25.28 -22.09
N GLN A 33 -2.24 26.00 -21.03
CA GLN A 33 -2.78 27.33 -20.74
C GLN A 33 -2.54 28.29 -21.92
N LYS A 34 -1.30 28.35 -22.44
CA LYS A 34 -0.95 29.15 -23.62
C LYS A 34 -1.79 28.77 -24.83
N ALA A 35 -1.97 27.47 -25.08
CA ALA A 35 -2.75 26.98 -26.22
C ALA A 35 -4.25 27.32 -26.10
N VAL A 36 -4.84 27.17 -24.91
CA VAL A 36 -6.25 27.53 -24.67
C VAL A 36 -6.43 29.05 -24.83
N THR A 37 -5.52 29.87 -24.26
CA THR A 37 -5.57 31.33 -24.37
C THR A 37 -5.42 31.83 -25.81
N ALA A 38 -4.58 31.19 -26.62
CA ALA A 38 -4.35 31.58 -28.02
C ALA A 38 -5.41 31.01 -29.00
N SER A 39 -6.33 30.17 -28.51
CA SER A 39 -7.32 29.50 -29.36
C SER A 39 -8.58 30.32 -29.59
N ASP A 40 -9.32 29.98 -30.65
CA ASP A 40 -10.64 30.55 -30.93
C ASP A 40 -11.76 29.93 -30.06
N TRP A 41 -11.46 29.55 -28.82
CA TRP A 41 -12.45 28.92 -27.92
C TRP A 41 -13.68 29.81 -27.75
N GLY A 42 -13.49 31.13 -27.52
CA GLY A 42 -14.55 32.13 -27.61
C GLY A 42 -15.07 32.78 -26.31
N PRO A 43 -15.10 32.15 -25.12
CA PRO A 43 -15.44 32.85 -23.89
C PRO A 43 -14.24 33.66 -23.37
N GLU A 44 -14.50 34.73 -22.62
CA GLU A 44 -13.43 35.51 -21.98
C GLU A 44 -12.85 34.71 -20.81
N ILE A 45 -11.55 34.37 -20.89
CA ILE A 45 -10.84 33.65 -19.83
C ILE A 45 -10.46 34.62 -18.72
N ILE A 46 -10.87 34.30 -17.49
CA ILE A 46 -10.55 35.07 -16.28
C ILE A 46 -9.22 34.60 -15.72
N LYS A 47 -9.08 33.29 -15.48
CA LYS A 47 -7.87 32.67 -14.93
C LYS A 47 -7.90 31.15 -15.08
N PHE A 48 -6.74 30.55 -14.88
CA PHE A 48 -6.58 29.11 -14.69
C PHE A 48 -6.27 28.82 -13.22
N ALA A 49 -6.69 27.67 -12.70
CA ALA A 49 -6.24 27.20 -11.39
C ALA A 49 -6.02 25.69 -11.36
N PRO A 50 -5.00 25.23 -10.60
CA PRO A 50 -4.88 23.82 -10.27
C PRO A 50 -6.09 23.36 -9.46
N HIS A 51 -6.50 22.12 -9.67
CA HIS A 51 -7.54 21.48 -8.86
C HIS A 51 -7.17 20.03 -8.51
N GLY A 52 -8.05 19.39 -7.73
CA GLY A 52 -7.97 17.97 -7.41
C GLY A 52 -6.64 17.57 -6.75
N SER A 53 -6.19 16.35 -7.05
CA SER A 53 -5.02 15.80 -6.36
C SER A 53 -3.72 16.53 -6.68
N TRP A 54 -3.67 17.25 -7.81
CA TRP A 54 -2.55 18.13 -8.16
C TRP A 54 -2.49 19.34 -7.21
N ALA A 55 -3.59 20.11 -7.10
CA ALA A 55 -3.66 21.26 -6.20
C ALA A 55 -3.42 20.87 -4.74
N HIS A 56 -3.95 19.72 -4.31
CA HIS A 56 -3.79 19.25 -2.93
C HIS A 56 -2.43 18.61 -2.67
N GLN A 57 -1.57 18.49 -3.70
CA GLN A 57 -0.27 17.81 -3.63
C GLN A 57 -0.39 16.39 -3.07
N THR A 58 -1.39 15.65 -3.55
CA THR A 58 -1.68 14.27 -3.16
C THR A 58 -1.60 13.28 -4.33
N ILE A 59 -1.06 13.69 -5.49
CA ILE A 59 -0.71 12.76 -6.58
C ILE A 59 0.27 11.71 -6.01
N ILE A 60 0.04 10.45 -6.37
CA ILE A 60 0.94 9.33 -6.06
C ILE A 60 1.51 8.77 -7.35
N LYS A 61 2.65 8.09 -7.24
CA LYS A 61 3.22 7.30 -8.31
C LYS A 61 2.18 6.27 -8.78
N PRO A 62 1.81 6.26 -10.06
CA PRO A 62 0.83 5.29 -10.54
C PRO A 62 1.42 3.89 -10.53
N MET A 63 0.56 2.89 -10.38
CA MET A 63 0.93 1.48 -10.58
C MET A 63 1.46 1.27 -12.01
N ALA A 64 2.29 0.25 -12.21
CA ALA A 64 2.88 -0.03 -13.53
C ALA A 64 1.78 -0.11 -14.62
N GLY A 65 2.00 0.63 -15.72
CA GLY A 65 1.04 0.72 -16.83
C GLY A 65 -0.19 1.59 -16.57
N LYS A 66 -0.29 2.28 -15.43
CA LYS A 66 -1.34 3.26 -15.15
C LYS A 66 -0.82 4.70 -15.27
N GLU A 67 -1.73 5.60 -15.55
CA GLU A 67 -1.51 7.05 -15.67
C GLU A 67 -1.81 7.73 -14.34
N PHE A 68 -1.32 8.96 -14.18
CA PHE A 68 -1.75 9.88 -13.13
C PHE A 68 -2.47 11.08 -13.74
N ASP A 69 -3.40 11.66 -12.97
CA ASP A 69 -4.28 12.72 -13.45
C ASP A 69 -3.97 14.05 -12.78
N ALA A 70 -4.11 15.13 -13.53
CA ALA A 70 -4.07 16.49 -13.05
C ALA A 70 -5.27 17.29 -13.57
N ASP A 71 -5.92 18.01 -12.68
CA ASP A 71 -7.11 18.80 -12.99
C ASP A 71 -6.74 20.28 -13.15
N LEU A 72 -7.09 20.87 -14.30
CA LEU A 72 -6.94 22.28 -14.61
C LEU A 72 -8.33 22.91 -14.79
N VAL A 73 -8.70 23.83 -13.91
CA VAL A 73 -9.95 24.57 -14.03
C VAL A 73 -9.71 25.86 -14.79
N VAL A 74 -10.52 26.12 -15.83
CA VAL A 74 -10.49 27.35 -16.61
C VAL A 74 -11.71 28.19 -16.26
N PHE A 75 -11.49 29.28 -15.53
CA PHE A 75 -12.57 30.19 -15.15
C PHE A 75 -12.85 31.16 -16.28
N VAL A 76 -14.11 31.27 -16.68
CA VAL A 76 -14.53 32.09 -17.82
C VAL A 76 -15.78 32.90 -17.51
N LYS A 77 -15.95 34.03 -18.19
CA LYS A 77 -17.22 34.78 -18.17
C LYS A 77 -18.30 34.06 -18.99
N PRO A 78 -19.59 34.28 -18.69
CA PRO A 78 -20.68 33.77 -19.49
C PRO A 78 -20.61 34.31 -20.92
N LYS A 79 -20.74 33.43 -21.90
CA LYS A 79 -20.86 33.75 -23.32
C LYS A 79 -22.33 33.73 -23.74
N SER A 80 -22.79 34.82 -24.33
CA SER A 80 -24.17 34.93 -24.83
C SER A 80 -24.49 33.83 -25.85
N GLY A 81 -25.67 33.23 -25.71
CA GLY A 81 -26.16 32.15 -26.56
C GLY A 81 -25.52 30.78 -26.33
N TRP A 82 -24.64 30.62 -25.32
CA TRP A 82 -24.03 29.33 -25.00
C TRP A 82 -24.77 28.60 -23.89
N THR A 83 -24.91 27.30 -24.09
CA THR A 83 -25.36 26.30 -23.10
C THR A 83 -24.17 25.63 -22.43
N ALA A 84 -24.37 24.80 -21.40
CA ALA A 84 -23.26 24.19 -20.66
C ALA A 84 -22.41 23.28 -21.58
N LYS A 85 -23.04 22.51 -22.47
CA LYS A 85 -22.30 21.66 -23.42
C LYS A 85 -21.43 22.45 -24.39
N ASP A 86 -21.79 23.69 -24.71
CA ASP A 86 -21.02 24.53 -25.64
C ASP A 86 -19.63 24.82 -25.09
N TYR A 87 -19.48 25.08 -23.79
CA TYR A 87 -18.18 25.34 -23.19
C TYR A 87 -17.21 24.18 -23.36
N VAL A 88 -17.66 22.96 -23.08
CA VAL A 88 -16.83 21.75 -23.21
C VAL A 88 -16.58 21.38 -24.68
N ASN A 89 -17.64 21.35 -25.50
CA ASN A 89 -17.53 20.92 -26.90
C ASN A 89 -16.69 21.91 -27.73
N LYS A 90 -16.84 23.22 -27.51
CA LYS A 90 -16.07 24.22 -28.25
C LYS A 90 -14.63 24.30 -27.75
N LEU A 91 -14.38 24.03 -26.46
CA LEU A 91 -13.01 23.87 -25.95
C LEU A 91 -12.32 22.70 -26.66
N ALA A 92 -13.03 21.57 -26.79
CA ALA A 92 -12.52 20.40 -27.49
C ALA A 92 -12.23 20.71 -28.97
N SER A 93 -13.13 21.40 -29.67
CA SER A 93 -12.91 21.82 -31.06
C SER A 93 -11.69 22.75 -31.20
N ALA A 94 -11.55 23.72 -30.30
CA ALA A 94 -10.43 24.65 -30.29
C ALA A 94 -9.09 23.95 -30.06
N LEU A 95 -9.04 23.01 -29.11
CA LEU A 95 -7.84 22.20 -28.87
C LEU A 95 -7.56 21.19 -29.99
N ARG A 96 -8.59 20.64 -30.65
CA ARG A 96 -8.42 19.76 -31.82
C ARG A 96 -7.82 20.49 -33.02
N ALA A 97 -8.13 21.77 -33.18
CA ALA A 97 -7.53 22.59 -34.23
C ALA A 97 -6.03 22.87 -33.97
N ASN A 98 -5.56 22.67 -32.74
CA ASN A 98 -4.14 22.73 -32.41
C ASN A 98 -3.47 21.39 -32.77
N GLY A 99 -2.59 21.40 -33.77
CA GLY A 99 -1.89 20.19 -34.25
C GLY A 99 -1.04 19.48 -33.20
N THR A 100 -0.74 20.12 -32.06
CA THR A 100 -0.04 19.47 -30.94
C THR A 100 -0.93 18.48 -30.18
N TYR A 101 -2.23 18.75 -30.09
CA TYR A 101 -3.16 18.02 -29.22
C TYR A 101 -4.21 17.21 -29.99
N SER A 102 -4.37 17.42 -31.29
CA SER A 102 -5.47 16.87 -32.10
C SER A 102 -5.73 15.36 -31.90
N ASP A 103 -4.68 14.57 -31.74
CA ASP A 103 -4.69 13.11 -31.61
C ASP A 103 -4.70 12.60 -30.15
N LYS A 104 -4.70 13.52 -29.17
CA LYS A 104 -4.56 13.22 -27.73
C LYS A 104 -5.83 13.52 -26.92
N LEU A 105 -6.91 13.94 -27.57
CA LEU A 105 -8.07 14.49 -26.87
C LEU A 105 -9.16 13.45 -26.63
N CYS A 106 -9.56 13.32 -25.36
CA CYS A 106 -10.79 12.67 -24.94
C CYS A 106 -11.76 13.72 -24.36
N CYS A 107 -13.08 13.49 -24.43
CA CYS A 107 -14.08 14.44 -23.94
C CYS A 107 -15.05 13.77 -22.97
N TYR A 108 -14.92 14.09 -21.69
CA TYR A 108 -15.79 13.60 -20.62
C TYR A 108 -16.90 14.60 -20.31
N SER A 109 -17.80 14.24 -19.38
CA SER A 109 -19.00 15.02 -19.07
C SER A 109 -18.70 16.46 -18.67
N HIS A 110 -17.58 16.73 -17.98
CA HIS A 110 -17.27 18.05 -17.44
C HIS A 110 -15.98 18.68 -17.96
N CYS A 111 -15.21 17.95 -18.78
CA CYS A 111 -13.88 18.36 -19.17
C CYS A 111 -13.46 17.84 -20.54
N VAL A 112 -12.42 18.48 -21.07
CA VAL A 112 -11.63 17.99 -22.19
C VAL A 112 -10.32 17.48 -21.62
N THR A 113 -9.99 16.22 -21.89
CA THR A 113 -8.80 15.56 -21.37
C THR A 113 -7.74 15.46 -22.46
N ILE A 114 -6.52 15.87 -22.15
CA ILE A 114 -5.33 15.55 -22.96
C ILE A 114 -4.68 14.31 -22.36
N GLU A 115 -4.62 13.24 -23.15
CA GLU A 115 -4.04 11.95 -22.78
C GLU A 115 -2.62 11.81 -23.35
N TYR A 116 -1.62 11.73 -22.47
CA TYR A 116 -0.27 11.31 -22.82
C TYR A 116 -0.16 9.83 -22.47
N ALA A 117 -0.37 8.98 -23.48
CA ALA A 117 -0.55 7.54 -23.31
C ALA A 117 0.52 6.90 -22.43
N GLY A 118 0.09 6.23 -21.35
CA GLY A 118 0.96 5.53 -20.40
C GLY A 118 1.72 6.45 -19.44
N GLU A 119 1.52 7.78 -19.53
CA GLU A 119 2.19 8.76 -18.70
C GLU A 119 1.24 9.52 -17.78
N ARG A 120 0.36 10.36 -18.33
CA ARG A 120 -0.49 11.30 -17.57
C ARG A 120 -1.73 11.75 -18.34
N ARG A 121 -2.72 12.25 -17.60
CA ARG A 121 -3.89 12.96 -18.13
C ARG A 121 -3.97 14.36 -17.57
N ILE A 122 -4.37 15.31 -18.40
CA ILE A 122 -4.69 16.68 -17.99
C ILE A 122 -6.15 16.95 -18.31
N ASP A 123 -6.98 17.03 -17.27
CA ASP A 123 -8.41 17.30 -17.38
C ASP A 123 -8.66 18.81 -17.32
N ILE A 124 -9.14 19.38 -18.42
CA ILE A 124 -9.40 20.81 -18.56
C ILE A 124 -10.90 21.05 -18.40
N ALA A 125 -11.30 21.57 -17.25
CA ALA A 125 -12.71 21.78 -16.89
C ALA A 125 -13.08 23.27 -16.98
N PRO A 126 -14.01 23.67 -17.87
CA PRO A 126 -14.51 25.03 -17.88
C PRO A 126 -15.44 25.29 -16.67
N CYS A 127 -15.18 26.39 -15.98
CA CYS A 127 -16.00 26.90 -14.89
C CYS A 127 -16.50 28.30 -15.25
N VAL A 128 -17.81 28.44 -15.44
CA VAL A 128 -18.43 29.74 -15.71
C VAL A 128 -18.61 30.47 -14.39
N VAL A 129 -18.19 31.73 -14.37
CA VAL A 129 -18.26 32.61 -13.21
C VAL A 129 -19.28 33.71 -13.45
N ASP A 130 -20.08 34.04 -12.44
CA ASP A 130 -21.03 35.17 -12.44
C ASP A 130 -22.16 35.08 -13.48
N ARG A 131 -22.55 33.88 -13.94
CA ARG A 131 -23.65 33.70 -14.90
C ARG A 131 -25.01 34.07 -14.32
N GLU A 132 -25.31 33.61 -13.10
CA GLU A 132 -26.59 33.85 -12.43
C GLU A 132 -26.54 35.06 -11.48
N TYR A 133 -25.46 35.17 -10.71
CA TYR A 133 -25.19 36.28 -9.79
C TYR A 133 -23.70 36.32 -9.44
N TYR A 134 -23.23 37.48 -8.96
CA TYR A 134 -21.82 37.69 -8.61
C TYR A 134 -21.34 36.70 -7.53
N GLY A 135 -20.17 36.10 -7.73
CA GLY A 135 -19.57 35.09 -6.87
C GLY A 135 -20.03 33.66 -7.14
N ARG A 136 -20.89 33.42 -8.15
CA ARG A 136 -21.36 32.07 -8.51
C ARG A 136 -20.36 31.38 -9.44
N TYR A 137 -19.97 30.16 -9.07
CA TYR A 137 -19.10 29.30 -9.87
C TYR A 137 -19.88 28.06 -10.33
N GLU A 138 -19.85 27.75 -11.61
CA GLU A 138 -20.57 26.62 -12.19
C GLU A 138 -19.68 25.82 -13.13
N VAL A 139 -19.53 24.52 -12.89
CA VAL A 139 -18.91 23.61 -13.87
C VAL A 139 -19.94 23.24 -14.94
N CYS A 140 -19.47 22.95 -16.14
CA CYS A 140 -20.34 22.70 -17.29
C CYS A 140 -20.48 21.20 -17.54
N ASN A 141 -21.68 20.64 -17.39
CA ASN A 141 -21.94 19.25 -17.74
C ASN A 141 -22.47 19.15 -19.18
N LYS A 142 -21.64 18.66 -20.12
CA LYS A 142 -22.03 18.52 -21.53
C LYS A 142 -23.00 17.37 -21.80
N THR A 143 -23.10 16.40 -20.90
CA THR A 143 -23.96 15.22 -21.08
C THR A 143 -25.41 15.57 -20.76
N THR A 144 -25.65 16.29 -19.66
CA THR A 144 -26.99 16.75 -19.26
C THR A 144 -27.30 18.16 -19.75
N ASP A 145 -26.32 18.86 -20.30
CA ASP A 145 -26.41 20.26 -20.73
C ASP A 145 -26.82 21.22 -19.61
N THR A 146 -26.27 20.98 -18.42
CA THR A 146 -26.58 21.75 -17.19
C THR A 146 -25.34 22.44 -16.63
N PHE A 147 -25.55 23.65 -16.12
CA PHE A 147 -24.58 24.32 -15.24
C PHE A 147 -24.76 23.78 -13.82
N GLU A 148 -23.68 23.27 -13.23
CA GLU A 148 -23.70 22.68 -11.88
C GLU A 148 -22.91 23.55 -10.92
N ALA A 149 -23.53 23.94 -9.80
CA ALA A 149 -22.88 24.72 -8.75
C ALA A 149 -21.57 24.04 -8.30
N SER A 150 -20.50 24.82 -8.17
CA SER A 150 -19.21 24.29 -7.74
C SER A 150 -18.48 25.28 -6.83
N ALA A 151 -17.48 24.79 -6.09
CA ALA A 151 -16.65 25.59 -5.20
C ALA A 151 -15.18 25.13 -5.23
N PRO A 152 -14.53 25.06 -6.41
CA PRO A 152 -13.24 24.37 -6.58
C PRO A 152 -12.09 25.05 -5.81
N LEU A 153 -12.06 26.39 -5.80
CA LEU A 153 -11.06 27.16 -5.06
C LEU A 153 -11.26 27.02 -3.56
N ALA A 154 -12.48 27.26 -3.07
CA ALA A 154 -12.79 27.15 -1.65
C ALA A 154 -12.56 25.73 -1.10
N TYR A 155 -12.84 24.69 -1.89
CA TYR A 155 -12.56 23.31 -1.47
C TYR A 155 -11.05 23.07 -1.36
N THR A 156 -10.27 23.59 -2.31
CA THR A 156 -8.80 23.54 -2.23
C THR A 156 -8.27 24.28 -1.01
N ASP A 157 -8.78 25.48 -0.72
CA ASP A 157 -8.42 26.25 0.47
C ASP A 157 -8.79 25.51 1.76
N TRP A 158 -9.94 24.82 1.78
CA TRP A 158 -10.35 23.97 2.90
C TRP A 158 -9.36 22.82 3.12
N VAL A 159 -8.95 22.10 2.07
CA VAL A 159 -7.96 21.03 2.17
C VAL A 159 -6.61 21.56 2.67
N VAL A 160 -6.15 22.71 2.14
CA VAL A 160 -4.91 23.38 2.57
C VAL A 160 -4.98 23.77 4.04
N THR A 161 -6.12 24.33 4.48
CA THR A 161 -6.36 24.70 5.87
C THR A 161 -6.31 23.47 6.79
N LYS A 162 -7.01 22.38 6.43
CA LYS A 162 -6.95 21.12 7.19
C LYS A 162 -5.54 20.55 7.28
N ASN A 163 -4.76 20.65 6.20
CA ASN A 163 -3.37 20.21 6.21
C ASN A 163 -2.48 21.13 7.07
N GLY A 164 -2.76 22.43 7.10
CA GLY A 164 -2.09 23.38 7.99
C GLY A 164 -2.33 23.09 9.47
N ILE A 165 -3.58 22.75 9.83
CA ILE A 165 -3.95 22.37 11.20
C ILE A 165 -3.24 21.09 11.63
N ALA A 166 -3.20 20.07 10.75
CA ALA A 166 -2.49 18.82 11.02
C ALA A 166 -0.98 19.01 11.20
N GLY A 167 -0.40 20.14 10.75
CA GLY A 167 1.03 20.39 10.85
C GLY A 167 1.88 19.43 10.00
N GLY A 168 3.18 19.74 9.89
CA GLY A 168 4.17 18.85 9.27
C GLY A 168 3.94 18.47 7.81
N ASN A 169 2.89 19.01 7.15
CA ASN A 169 2.34 18.51 5.89
C ASN A 169 1.82 17.07 5.97
N ASP A 170 1.42 16.60 7.16
CA ASP A 170 1.16 15.18 7.39
C ASP A 170 -0.21 14.73 6.90
N LEU A 171 -1.23 15.60 6.84
CA LEU A 171 -2.51 15.23 6.21
C LEU A 171 -2.32 14.82 4.75
N LYS A 172 -1.62 15.63 3.94
CA LYS A 172 -1.39 15.25 2.53
C LYS A 172 -0.50 14.02 2.38
N LYS A 173 0.50 13.82 3.26
CA LYS A 173 1.33 12.60 3.26
C LYS A 173 0.51 11.36 3.63
N VAL A 174 -0.35 11.44 4.64
CA VAL A 174 -1.29 10.38 5.01
C VAL A 174 -2.25 10.07 3.88
N THR A 175 -2.82 11.09 3.23
CA THR A 175 -3.69 10.89 2.05
C THR A 175 -2.95 10.13 0.95
N ARG A 176 -1.68 10.45 0.67
CA ARG A 176 -0.87 9.69 -0.29
C ARG A 176 -0.65 8.24 0.14
N LEU A 177 -0.30 7.99 1.41
CA LEU A 177 -0.13 6.63 1.93
C LEU A 177 -1.41 5.80 1.81
N LEU A 178 -2.58 6.39 2.09
CA LEU A 178 -3.86 5.70 2.00
C LEU A 178 -4.34 5.50 0.57
N LYS A 179 -4.05 6.43 -0.35
CA LYS A 179 -4.24 6.22 -1.80
C LYS A 179 -3.35 5.08 -2.29
N TYR A 180 -2.10 5.03 -1.87
CA TYR A 180 -1.19 3.94 -2.21
C TYR A 180 -1.71 2.61 -1.67
N LEU A 181 -2.12 2.56 -0.39
CA LEU A 181 -2.74 1.37 0.23
C LEU A 181 -3.95 0.88 -0.59
N ARG A 182 -4.85 1.79 -0.98
CA ARG A 182 -6.00 1.47 -1.84
C ARG A 182 -5.55 0.81 -3.14
N ASP A 183 -4.56 1.39 -3.81
CA ASP A 183 -4.12 0.96 -5.14
C ASP A 183 -3.38 -0.38 -5.11
N ILE A 184 -2.57 -0.66 -4.08
CA ILE A 184 -1.89 -1.96 -3.95
C ILE A 184 -2.81 -3.08 -3.45
N LYS A 185 -3.83 -2.77 -2.66
CA LYS A 185 -4.74 -3.78 -2.12
C LYS A 185 -5.88 -4.11 -3.09
N GLY A 186 -6.35 -3.12 -3.86
CA GLY A 186 -7.36 -3.30 -4.90
C GLY A 186 -8.68 -3.93 -4.42
N ASN A 187 -8.97 -3.87 -3.12
CA ASN A 187 -10.05 -4.64 -2.48
C ASN A 187 -11.11 -3.77 -1.81
N PHE A 188 -11.07 -2.45 -2.05
CA PHE A 188 -12.12 -1.49 -1.74
C PHE A 188 -12.09 -0.31 -2.72
N THR A 189 -13.21 0.39 -2.83
CA THR A 189 -13.35 1.55 -3.72
C THR A 189 -13.57 2.81 -2.90
N CYS A 190 -12.75 3.83 -3.13
CA CYS A 190 -12.93 5.18 -2.58
C CYS A 190 -12.25 6.17 -3.53
N PRO A 191 -13.01 7.01 -4.26
CA PRO A 191 -12.43 8.05 -5.10
C PRO A 191 -11.56 9.01 -4.30
N SER A 192 -10.51 9.56 -4.92
CA SER A 192 -9.50 10.36 -4.21
C SER A 192 -10.10 11.60 -3.54
N PHE A 193 -11.05 12.30 -4.18
CA PHE A 193 -11.71 13.48 -3.58
C PHE A 193 -12.48 13.10 -2.31
N LEU A 194 -13.22 11.99 -2.34
CA LEU A 194 -14.00 11.49 -1.22
C LEU A 194 -13.08 11.07 -0.07
N PHE A 195 -11.97 10.40 -0.41
CA PHE A 195 -10.97 10.02 0.58
C PHE A 195 -10.36 11.24 1.27
N THR A 196 -10.01 12.28 0.50
CA THR A 196 -9.50 13.56 1.03
C THR A 196 -10.52 14.23 1.95
N THR A 197 -11.80 14.32 1.56
CA THR A 197 -12.84 14.90 2.41
C THR A 197 -13.01 14.13 3.72
N LEU A 198 -13.06 12.79 3.65
CA LEU A 198 -13.19 11.95 4.83
C LEU A 198 -12.04 12.17 5.82
N LEU A 199 -10.79 12.24 5.34
CA LEU A 199 -9.63 12.50 6.19
C LEU A 199 -9.60 13.94 6.72
N GLY A 200 -9.89 14.94 5.88
CA GLY A 200 -9.95 16.34 6.30
C GLY A 200 -11.03 16.60 7.35
N ASN A 201 -12.16 15.89 7.28
CA ASN A 201 -13.21 15.91 8.31
C ASN A 201 -12.80 15.25 9.63
N ARG A 202 -11.65 14.56 9.70
CA ARG A 202 -11.08 14.00 10.94
C ARG A 202 -10.03 14.90 11.58
N VAL A 203 -9.70 16.03 10.94
CA VAL A 203 -8.86 17.09 11.49
C VAL A 203 -9.74 18.21 12.05
N GLN A 204 -9.53 18.54 13.32
CA GLN A 204 -10.23 19.56 14.09
C GLN A 204 -9.27 20.69 14.47
N GLU A 205 -9.77 21.91 14.69
CA GLU A 205 -8.92 23.09 14.93
C GLU A 205 -7.99 22.90 16.15
N ASN A 206 -8.48 22.21 17.18
CA ASN A 206 -7.74 21.90 18.39
C ASN A 206 -6.68 20.79 18.23
N ASP A 207 -6.52 20.21 17.04
CA ASP A 207 -5.45 19.25 16.75
C ASP A 207 -4.09 19.92 16.52
N ARG A 208 -4.09 21.24 16.28
CA ARG A 208 -2.87 22.01 16.01
C ARG A 208 -1.86 21.85 17.14
N ASP A 209 -0.63 21.51 16.76
CA ASP A 209 0.51 21.31 17.67
C ASP A 209 0.29 20.24 18.77
N THR A 210 -0.69 19.35 18.58
CA THR A 210 -0.96 18.25 19.52
C THR A 210 -0.05 17.05 19.28
N ALA A 211 0.15 16.24 20.33
CA ALA A 211 0.90 14.99 20.22
C ALA A 211 0.29 14.01 19.18
N ALA A 212 -1.01 14.09 18.93
CA ALA A 212 -1.72 13.24 17.97
C ALA A 212 -1.31 13.50 16.51
N PHE A 213 -0.66 14.64 16.26
CA PHE A 213 -0.16 15.08 14.95
C PHE A 213 1.34 15.45 15.00
N SER A 214 2.08 14.88 15.95
CA SER A 214 3.50 15.20 16.17
C SER A 214 4.43 14.71 15.06
N ASP A 215 4.03 13.70 14.31
CA ASP A 215 4.75 13.15 13.16
C ASP A 215 3.83 12.31 12.26
N LEU A 216 4.35 11.92 11.10
CA LEU A 216 3.61 11.20 10.08
C LEU A 216 3.02 9.84 10.56
N PRO A 217 3.79 8.91 11.17
CA PRO A 217 3.22 7.65 11.67
C PRO A 217 2.13 7.86 12.72
N THR A 218 2.32 8.83 13.63
CA THR A 218 1.32 9.16 14.65
C THR A 218 0.08 9.75 14.02
N THR A 219 0.24 10.67 13.06
CA THR A 219 -0.85 11.29 12.29
C THR A 219 -1.64 10.24 11.49
N LEU A 220 -0.96 9.30 10.84
CA LEU A 220 -1.59 8.17 10.14
C LEU A 220 -2.47 7.35 11.09
N LYS A 221 -1.92 6.94 12.23
CA LYS A 221 -2.64 6.17 13.25
C LYS A 221 -3.86 6.96 13.77
N THR A 222 -3.68 8.23 14.11
CA THR A 222 -4.75 9.11 14.59
C THR A 222 -5.88 9.24 13.56
N LEU A 223 -5.54 9.58 12.31
CA LEU A 223 -6.54 9.82 11.26
C LEU A 223 -7.29 8.55 10.88
N VAL A 224 -6.59 7.42 10.74
CA VAL A 224 -7.25 6.14 10.42
C VAL A 224 -8.12 5.67 11.59
N GLY A 225 -7.66 5.83 12.84
CA GLY A 225 -8.46 5.52 14.02
C GLY A 225 -9.75 6.33 14.07
N ARG A 226 -9.66 7.66 13.92
CA ARG A 226 -10.83 8.55 13.89
C ARG A 226 -11.76 8.29 12.69
N LEU A 227 -11.18 7.96 11.53
CA LEU A 227 -11.97 7.61 10.35
C LEU A 227 -12.76 6.33 10.60
N ASP A 228 -12.10 5.28 11.10
CA ASP A 228 -12.76 4.02 11.42
C ASP A 228 -13.85 4.20 12.49
N ASP A 229 -13.58 4.90 13.59
CA ASP A 229 -14.57 5.17 14.63
C ASP A 229 -15.84 5.79 14.03
N TRP A 230 -15.68 6.79 13.17
CA TRP A 230 -16.82 7.41 12.48
C TRP A 230 -17.52 6.44 11.52
N LEU A 231 -16.77 5.64 10.75
CA LEU A 231 -17.36 4.68 9.82
C LEU A 231 -18.15 3.58 10.56
N GLN A 232 -17.65 3.09 11.70
CA GLN A 232 -18.36 2.07 12.49
C GLN A 232 -19.66 2.62 13.13
N MET A 233 -19.70 3.92 13.46
CA MET A 233 -20.93 4.58 13.93
C MET A 233 -21.96 4.81 12.81
N ASN A 234 -21.58 4.68 11.54
CA ASN A 234 -22.45 4.93 10.39
C ASN A 234 -22.60 3.63 9.57
N PRO A 235 -23.50 2.71 9.93
CA PRO A 235 -23.62 1.42 9.22
C PRO A 235 -24.13 1.55 7.78
N TYR A 236 -24.91 2.60 7.50
CA TYR A 236 -25.44 2.91 6.16
C TYR A 236 -24.67 4.04 5.50
N VAL A 237 -24.73 4.14 4.16
CA VAL A 237 -24.09 5.24 3.41
C VAL A 237 -24.58 6.57 4.00
N PRO A 238 -23.69 7.37 4.63
CA PRO A 238 -24.10 8.64 5.20
C PRO A 238 -24.21 9.69 4.10
N TYR A 239 -25.05 10.70 4.29
CA TYR A 239 -24.97 11.91 3.48
C TYR A 239 -23.67 12.64 3.83
N LEU A 240 -22.73 12.75 2.88
CA LEU A 240 -21.47 13.44 3.09
C LEU A 240 -21.43 14.68 2.19
N SER A 241 -21.69 15.84 2.79
CA SER A 241 -21.61 17.11 2.07
C SER A 241 -20.18 17.48 1.68
N ASN A 242 -20.03 18.20 0.57
CA ASN A 242 -18.84 19.02 0.34
C ASN A 242 -18.73 20.06 1.48
N PRO A 243 -17.57 20.18 2.16
CA PRO A 243 -17.37 21.09 3.29
C PRO A 243 -17.61 22.58 2.99
N VAL A 244 -17.50 22.98 1.72
CA VAL A 244 -17.70 24.37 1.29
C VAL A 244 -18.90 24.55 0.36
N LEU A 245 -19.59 23.45 0.02
CA LEU A 245 -20.80 23.46 -0.80
C LEU A 245 -21.79 22.41 -0.28
N PRO A 246 -22.54 22.68 0.81
CA PRO A 246 -23.32 21.66 1.52
C PRO A 246 -24.39 20.94 0.68
N THR A 247 -24.84 21.55 -0.41
CA THR A 247 -25.78 20.99 -1.38
C THR A 247 -25.18 19.87 -2.23
N GLU A 248 -23.86 19.77 -2.33
CA GLU A 248 -23.18 18.70 -3.05
C GLU A 248 -22.97 17.49 -2.13
N ASN A 249 -23.66 16.38 -2.42
CA ASN A 249 -23.43 15.11 -1.74
C ASN A 249 -22.28 14.32 -2.39
N GLN A 250 -21.14 14.27 -1.73
CA GLN A 250 -19.94 13.58 -2.19
C GLN A 250 -20.02 12.05 -2.01
N SER A 251 -20.82 11.53 -1.09
CA SER A 251 -20.97 10.07 -0.88
C SER A 251 -21.88 9.41 -1.91
N ARG A 252 -22.55 10.16 -2.78
CA ARG A 252 -23.43 9.65 -3.85
C ARG A 252 -22.74 8.67 -4.83
N VAL A 253 -21.41 8.68 -4.85
CA VAL A 253 -20.57 7.77 -5.66
C VAL A 253 -20.52 6.35 -5.12
N TRP A 254 -20.98 6.13 -3.89
CA TRP A 254 -21.10 4.82 -3.28
C TRP A 254 -22.53 4.31 -3.29
N ASP A 255 -22.68 3.03 -3.63
CA ASP A 255 -23.78 2.24 -3.12
C ASP A 255 -23.48 1.67 -1.72
N GLN A 256 -24.48 1.06 -1.09
CA GLN A 256 -24.34 0.48 0.26
C GLN A 256 -23.32 -0.68 0.32
N MET A 257 -23.14 -1.44 -0.76
CA MET A 257 -22.21 -2.57 -0.80
C MET A 257 -20.76 -2.06 -0.83
N GLN A 258 -20.48 -1.08 -1.69
CA GLN A 258 -19.20 -0.42 -1.80
C GLN A 258 -18.81 0.27 -0.49
N TYR A 259 -19.75 1.00 0.12
CA TYR A 259 -19.55 1.64 1.41
C TYR A 259 -19.30 0.63 2.53
N SER A 260 -20.10 -0.43 2.64
CA SER A 260 -19.89 -1.48 3.64
C SER A 260 -18.52 -2.14 3.50
N ASN A 261 -18.10 -2.45 2.27
CA ASN A 261 -16.77 -2.99 2.04
C ASN A 261 -15.67 -1.99 2.41
N PHE A 262 -15.80 -0.70 2.06
CA PHE A 262 -14.87 0.34 2.50
C PHE A 262 -14.75 0.40 4.02
N ARG A 263 -15.89 0.43 4.74
CA ARG A 263 -15.94 0.42 6.22
C ARG A 263 -15.20 -0.79 6.79
N ASP A 264 -15.50 -1.99 6.31
CA ASP A 264 -14.89 -3.24 6.82
C ASP A 264 -13.38 -3.28 6.54
N LYS A 265 -12.93 -2.76 5.39
CA LYS A 265 -11.50 -2.67 5.06
C LYS A 265 -10.77 -1.63 5.90
N ILE A 266 -11.34 -0.45 6.13
CA ILE A 266 -10.72 0.55 7.01
C ILE A 266 -10.59 0.02 8.44
N ASN A 267 -11.60 -0.71 8.94
CA ASN A 267 -11.52 -1.37 10.26
C ASN A 267 -10.38 -2.40 10.33
N LEU A 268 -10.25 -3.24 9.30
CA LEU A 268 -9.14 -4.19 9.20
C LEU A 268 -7.78 -3.48 9.20
N TYR A 269 -7.64 -2.42 8.41
CA TYR A 269 -6.37 -1.71 8.26
C TYR A 269 -6.01 -0.87 9.48
N ARG A 270 -7.00 -0.34 10.22
CA ARG A 270 -6.77 0.26 11.55
C ARG A 270 -6.07 -0.74 12.46
N GLY A 271 -6.58 -1.96 12.55
CA GLY A 271 -5.96 -3.01 13.38
C GLY A 271 -4.50 -3.27 12.99
N TRP A 272 -4.20 -3.36 11.70
CA TRP A 272 -2.81 -3.56 11.23
C TRP A 272 -1.90 -2.36 11.52
N ILE A 273 -2.42 -1.14 11.39
CA ILE A 273 -1.68 0.10 11.69
C ILE A 273 -1.38 0.21 13.18
N ASP A 274 -2.37 -0.06 14.04
CA ASP A 274 -2.21 -0.06 15.49
C ASP A 274 -1.20 -1.13 15.92
N ASP A 275 -1.29 -2.35 15.38
CA ASP A 275 -0.35 -3.45 15.66
C ASP A 275 1.09 -3.10 15.26
N ALA A 276 1.28 -2.45 14.10
CA ALA A 276 2.59 -2.05 13.58
C ALA A 276 3.19 -0.89 14.38
N TYR A 277 2.37 0.10 14.71
CA TYR A 277 2.77 1.29 15.46
C TYR A 277 3.13 0.96 16.91
N ASN A 278 2.37 0.08 17.58
CA ASN A 278 2.59 -0.27 18.98
C ASN A 278 3.70 -1.33 19.20
N GLU A 279 4.17 -1.99 18.14
CA GLU A 279 5.23 -3.00 18.21
C GLU A 279 6.55 -2.40 18.70
N GLN A 280 7.19 -3.06 19.66
CA GLN A 280 8.42 -2.59 20.29
C GLN A 280 9.67 -3.16 19.61
N ASP A 281 9.57 -4.34 19.02
CA ASP A 281 10.64 -4.91 18.22
C ASP A 281 10.69 -4.26 16.83
N ARG A 282 11.87 -3.77 16.43
CA ARG A 282 12.04 -3.02 15.18
C ARG A 282 11.71 -3.86 13.95
N ASP A 283 12.25 -5.07 13.88
CA ASP A 283 12.12 -5.96 12.72
C ASP A 283 10.68 -6.46 12.59
N GLU A 284 10.02 -6.73 13.72
CA GLU A 284 8.58 -6.99 13.76
C GLU A 284 7.73 -5.80 13.31
N SER A 285 8.06 -4.59 13.79
CA SER A 285 7.32 -3.39 13.40
C SER A 285 7.42 -3.18 11.89
N ILE A 286 8.60 -3.38 11.29
CA ILE A 286 8.78 -3.32 9.83
C ILE A 286 7.91 -4.37 9.14
N GLY A 287 7.96 -5.64 9.55
CA GLY A 287 7.14 -6.70 8.93
C GLY A 287 5.63 -6.42 9.02
N LYS A 288 5.17 -5.82 10.13
CA LYS A 288 3.78 -5.39 10.28
C LYS A 288 3.44 -4.19 9.39
N TRP A 289 4.35 -3.23 9.21
CA TRP A 289 4.15 -2.14 8.24
C TRP A 289 4.17 -2.64 6.79
N GLN A 290 4.99 -3.63 6.46
CA GLN A 290 4.96 -4.30 5.15
C GLN A 290 3.65 -5.02 4.91
N ARG A 291 2.99 -5.55 5.95
CA ARG A 291 1.62 -6.07 5.81
C ARG A 291 0.63 -4.97 5.38
N VAL A 292 0.78 -3.75 5.90
CA VAL A 292 -0.03 -2.59 5.52
C VAL A 292 0.32 -2.15 4.08
N PHE A 293 1.58 -1.78 3.84
CA PHE A 293 2.01 -1.06 2.63
C PHE A 293 2.74 -1.92 1.59
N GLY A 294 2.83 -3.22 1.77
CA GLY A 294 3.60 -4.11 0.90
C GLY A 294 5.10 -4.14 1.22
N ASP A 295 5.79 -5.05 0.54
CA ASP A 295 7.22 -5.37 0.64
C ASP A 295 8.16 -4.18 0.39
N LYS A 296 7.72 -3.21 -0.40
CA LYS A 296 8.44 -1.96 -0.69
C LYS A 296 8.72 -1.12 0.56
N PHE A 297 7.86 -1.19 1.58
CA PHE A 297 8.12 -0.49 2.83
C PHE A 297 9.38 -1.05 3.49
N ALA A 298 10.41 -0.23 3.66
CA ALA A 298 11.70 -0.64 4.22
C ALA A 298 12.37 -1.84 3.51
N ALA A 299 12.25 -1.92 2.17
CA ALA A 299 12.81 -3.03 1.39
C ALA A 299 14.33 -3.26 1.61
N GLY A 300 15.09 -2.22 1.93
CA GLY A 300 16.51 -2.32 2.28
C GLY A 300 16.77 -3.05 3.60
N GLU A 301 15.85 -2.98 4.56
CA GLU A 301 15.98 -3.63 5.87
C GLU A 301 15.78 -5.14 5.77
N ALA A 302 14.82 -5.58 4.95
CA ALA A 302 14.63 -7.00 4.66
C ALA A 302 15.93 -7.64 4.15
N LYS A 303 16.64 -6.94 3.27
CA LYS A 303 17.93 -7.35 2.71
C LYS A 303 19.00 -7.49 3.79
N GLU A 304 19.21 -6.48 4.62
CA GLU A 304 20.25 -6.52 5.66
C GLU A 304 19.89 -7.51 6.80
N SER A 305 18.62 -7.57 7.19
CA SER A 305 18.15 -8.47 8.26
C SER A 305 18.39 -9.95 7.95
N SER A 306 18.40 -10.30 6.66
CA SER A 306 18.58 -11.68 6.20
C SER A 306 19.99 -12.21 6.42
N ARG A 307 21.00 -11.32 6.55
CA ARG A 307 22.41 -11.69 6.76
C ARG A 307 22.68 -11.97 8.23
N ILE A 308 22.03 -13.01 8.76
CA ILE A 308 22.02 -13.32 10.19
C ILE A 308 23.42 -13.62 10.69
N SER A 309 24.21 -14.39 9.92
CA SER A 309 25.60 -14.70 10.26
C SER A 309 26.48 -13.45 10.41
N GLU A 310 26.35 -12.47 9.51
CA GLU A 310 27.09 -11.20 9.60
C GLU A 310 26.65 -10.38 10.83
N SER A 311 25.36 -10.36 11.14
CA SER A 311 24.82 -9.69 12.32
C SER A 311 25.28 -10.35 13.63
N VAL A 312 25.29 -11.67 13.71
CA VAL A 312 25.77 -12.43 14.88
C VAL A 312 27.26 -12.20 15.08
N ALA A 313 28.05 -12.18 14.00
CA ALA A 313 29.47 -11.86 14.05
C ALA A 313 29.74 -10.44 14.56
N ARG A 314 28.92 -9.45 14.16
CA ARG A 314 29.03 -8.06 14.63
C ARG A 314 28.65 -7.89 16.11
N SER A 315 27.58 -8.53 16.59
CA SER A 315 27.19 -8.47 18.00
C SER A 315 28.22 -9.10 18.93
N ASP A 316 28.95 -10.10 18.43
CA ASP A 316 30.03 -10.77 19.13
C ASP A 316 31.36 -10.00 19.06
N GLY A 317 31.37 -8.70 18.70
CA GLY A 317 32.55 -7.83 18.51
C GLY A 317 33.57 -7.73 19.66
N ALA A 318 33.47 -8.56 20.70
CA ALA A 318 34.45 -8.79 21.77
C ALA A 318 35.01 -10.24 21.84
N ILE A 319 34.43 -11.23 21.15
CA ILE A 319 34.84 -12.66 21.17
C ILE A 319 35.61 -13.07 19.88
N VAL A 320 35.59 -12.24 18.84
CA VAL A 320 36.24 -12.52 17.53
C VAL A 320 37.78 -12.57 17.62
N VAL A 321 38.39 -12.12 18.73
CA VAL A 321 39.86 -12.15 18.94
C VAL A 321 40.40 -13.58 19.17
N ALA A 322 39.53 -14.58 19.43
CA ALA A 322 39.93 -15.97 19.69
C ALA A 322 39.51 -17.00 18.61
N GLY A 323 39.04 -16.58 17.43
CA GLY A 323 38.98 -17.44 16.24
C GLY A 323 37.96 -18.60 16.22
N HIS A 324 36.90 -18.60 17.04
CA HIS A 324 36.07 -19.81 17.19
C HIS A 324 34.82 -19.97 16.29
N PHE A 325 34.27 -18.95 15.61
CA PHE A 325 33.11 -19.14 14.71
C PHE A 325 33.16 -18.22 13.48
N ARG A 326 32.97 -18.77 12.27
CA ARG A 326 32.95 -18.02 11.00
C ARG A 326 31.56 -17.49 10.62
N ASP A 327 30.51 -18.21 10.99
CA ASP A 327 29.11 -17.89 10.66
C ASP A 327 28.13 -18.56 11.65
N LEU A 328 26.82 -18.34 11.45
CA LEU A 328 25.78 -18.92 12.31
C LEU A 328 25.72 -20.45 12.21
N VAL A 329 26.04 -21.04 11.06
CA VAL A 329 26.06 -22.49 10.86
C VAL A 329 27.07 -23.15 11.79
N GLU A 330 28.31 -22.63 11.84
CA GLU A 330 29.33 -23.14 12.77
C GLU A 330 28.95 -22.93 14.24
N LYS A 331 28.27 -21.84 14.56
CA LYS A 331 27.78 -21.58 15.92
C LYS A 331 26.69 -22.58 16.32
N VAL A 332 25.71 -22.85 15.45
CA VAL A 332 24.65 -23.85 15.69
C VAL A 332 25.25 -25.25 15.85
N LYS A 333 26.24 -25.63 15.05
CA LYS A 333 26.95 -26.92 15.22
C LYS A 333 27.54 -27.10 16.62
N SER A 334 28.00 -26.01 17.24
CA SER A 334 28.68 -26.07 18.54
C SER A 334 27.74 -26.02 19.75
N ILE A 335 26.76 -25.11 19.74
CA ILE A 335 25.89 -24.85 20.90
C ILE A 335 24.40 -25.05 20.62
N GLY A 336 24.05 -25.56 19.45
CA GLY A 336 22.68 -25.88 19.04
C GLY A 336 21.79 -24.64 18.99
N GLU A 337 20.55 -24.79 19.44
CA GLU A 337 19.51 -23.76 19.40
C GLU A 337 19.90 -22.46 20.09
N LYS A 338 20.78 -22.52 21.10
CA LYS A 338 21.27 -21.34 21.83
C LYS A 338 22.05 -20.36 20.94
N ALA A 339 22.53 -20.80 19.78
CA ALA A 339 23.17 -19.94 18.80
C ALA A 339 22.17 -19.04 18.06
N LEU A 340 20.89 -19.41 18.01
CA LEU A 340 19.90 -18.70 17.22
C LEU A 340 19.51 -17.38 17.86
N PRO A 341 19.60 -16.25 17.12
CA PRO A 341 19.11 -14.99 17.65
C PRO A 341 17.58 -15.01 17.70
N ALA A 342 16.99 -14.49 18.78
CA ALA A 342 15.53 -14.45 18.95
C ALA A 342 14.79 -13.79 17.78
N ARG A 343 15.44 -12.85 17.06
CA ARG A 343 14.89 -12.16 15.90
C ARG A 343 14.75 -13.02 14.63
N ILE A 344 15.32 -14.22 14.58
CA ILE A 344 15.31 -15.07 13.36
C ILE A 344 13.90 -15.43 12.87
N LEU A 345 12.93 -15.51 13.79
CA LEU A 345 11.51 -15.77 13.49
C LEU A 345 10.74 -14.52 13.07
N ARG A 346 11.39 -13.36 13.20
CA ARG A 346 10.78 -12.04 13.26
C ARG A 346 11.28 -11.12 12.17
N LEU A 347 12.09 -11.65 11.24
CA LEU A 347 12.68 -10.87 10.16
C LEU A 347 11.57 -10.18 9.32
N PRO A 348 11.82 -8.96 8.81
CA PRO A 348 10.85 -8.16 8.07
C PRO A 348 10.16 -8.92 6.93
N TYR A 349 10.94 -9.60 6.09
CA TYR A 349 10.46 -10.28 4.88
C TYR A 349 9.74 -11.61 5.14
N ILE A 350 9.63 -12.05 6.39
CA ILE A 350 8.86 -13.25 6.75
C ILE A 350 7.38 -12.88 6.75
N GLU A 351 6.59 -13.42 5.83
CA GLU A 351 5.16 -13.14 5.73
C GLU A 351 4.45 -13.56 7.03
N ARG A 352 3.72 -12.62 7.65
CA ARG A 352 3.00 -12.88 8.90
C ARG A 352 1.72 -13.69 8.64
N PRO A 353 1.29 -14.58 9.55
CA PRO A 353 0.08 -15.39 9.36
C PRO A 353 -1.16 -14.52 9.06
N LYS A 354 -1.82 -14.80 7.93
CA LYS A 354 -2.97 -14.04 7.45
C LYS A 354 -4.33 -14.52 7.96
N TRP A 355 -4.37 -15.67 8.61
CA TRP A 355 -5.60 -16.33 9.05
C TRP A 355 -5.98 -15.95 10.47
N ARG A 356 -7.29 -15.79 10.73
CA ARG A 356 -7.82 -15.61 12.09
C ARG A 356 -7.73 -16.94 12.85
N PRO A 357 -7.42 -16.94 14.16
CA PRO A 357 -7.43 -18.14 14.97
C PRO A 357 -8.80 -18.84 15.00
N ALA A 358 -8.80 -20.16 14.99
CA ALA A 358 -9.96 -20.97 15.32
C ALA A 358 -10.20 -20.99 16.83
N SER A 359 -11.40 -21.37 17.26
CA SER A 359 -11.74 -21.50 18.69
C SER A 359 -10.94 -22.62 19.37
N THR A 360 -10.54 -23.63 18.62
CA THR A 360 -9.71 -24.74 19.08
C THR A 360 -8.47 -24.87 18.20
N MET A 361 -7.32 -25.02 18.84
CA MET A 361 -6.01 -25.17 18.20
C MET A 361 -5.52 -26.61 18.39
N ALA A 362 -5.21 -27.28 17.29
CA ALA A 362 -4.55 -28.57 17.23
C ALA A 362 -3.03 -28.41 17.37
N THR A 363 -2.38 -29.41 17.96
CA THR A 363 -0.93 -29.54 17.94
C THR A 363 -0.46 -29.96 16.56
N VAL A 364 0.49 -29.21 15.99
CA VAL A 364 1.13 -29.51 14.71
C VAL A 364 2.62 -29.76 14.95
N LYS A 365 3.13 -30.88 14.46
CA LYS A 365 4.56 -31.23 14.47
C LYS A 365 5.04 -31.40 13.03
N ILE A 366 6.31 -31.10 12.80
CA ILE A 366 6.97 -31.36 11.53
C ILE A 366 7.84 -32.60 11.68
N GLN A 367 7.63 -33.58 10.80
CA GLN A 367 8.58 -34.65 10.53
C GLN A 367 9.36 -34.31 9.27
N ALA A 368 10.64 -34.65 9.24
CA ALA A 368 11.52 -34.34 8.13
C ALA A 368 12.34 -35.57 7.73
N GLU A 369 12.47 -35.81 6.43
CA GLU A 369 13.22 -36.94 5.89
C GLU A 369 14.12 -36.47 4.74
N LEU A 370 15.37 -36.94 4.72
CA LEU A 370 16.39 -36.60 3.72
C LEU A 370 16.25 -37.47 2.47
N TYR A 371 16.45 -36.88 1.30
CA TYR A 371 16.33 -37.49 -0.02
C TYR A 371 17.55 -37.12 -0.88
N GLY A 372 18.01 -38.05 -1.72
CA GLY A 372 19.12 -37.82 -2.66
C GLY A 372 18.69 -37.00 -3.88
N GLY A 373 17.39 -36.96 -4.18
CA GLY A 373 16.80 -36.13 -5.24
C GLY A 373 15.30 -35.97 -5.02
N ARG A 374 14.66 -35.03 -5.72
CA ARG A 374 13.23 -34.70 -5.54
C ARG A 374 12.29 -35.91 -5.62
N TYR A 375 12.63 -36.88 -6.46
CA TYR A 375 11.83 -38.08 -6.71
C TYR A 375 12.53 -39.37 -6.26
N SER A 376 13.59 -39.28 -5.45
CA SER A 376 14.28 -40.47 -4.93
C SER A 376 13.49 -41.12 -3.79
N THR A 377 13.95 -42.28 -3.34
CA THR A 377 13.50 -42.84 -2.06
C THR A 377 14.09 -42.04 -0.89
N GLY A 378 13.40 -42.08 0.26
CA GLY A 378 13.89 -41.50 1.50
C GLY A 378 15.14 -42.21 2.00
N ILE A 379 16.10 -41.44 2.49
CA ILE A 379 17.38 -41.92 3.03
C ILE A 379 17.24 -42.16 4.53
N ARG A 380 16.82 -41.14 5.28
CA ARG A 380 16.68 -41.18 6.74
C ARG A 380 15.89 -40.00 7.28
N GLN A 381 15.39 -40.12 8.50
CA GLN A 381 14.80 -39.01 9.25
C GLN A 381 15.86 -37.96 9.61
N VAL A 382 15.42 -36.70 9.70
CA VAL A 382 16.22 -35.52 10.00
C VAL A 382 15.64 -34.81 11.22
N ARG A 383 16.52 -34.39 12.13
CA ARG A 383 16.12 -33.58 13.29
C ARG A 383 16.30 -32.09 12.99
N SER A 384 15.49 -31.25 13.64
CA SER A 384 15.68 -29.80 13.60
C SER A 384 17.08 -29.46 14.12
N LEU A 385 17.74 -28.47 13.50
CA LEU A 385 19.12 -28.05 13.76
C LEU A 385 20.21 -29.06 13.39
N GLU A 386 19.84 -30.19 12.80
CA GLU A 386 20.82 -31.13 12.29
C GLU A 386 21.56 -30.51 11.08
N PRO A 387 22.91 -30.47 11.07
CA PRO A 387 23.66 -30.01 9.92
C PRO A 387 23.53 -30.97 8.73
N LEU A 388 23.23 -30.41 7.56
CA LEU A 388 22.99 -31.17 6.33
C LEU A 388 23.86 -30.64 5.19
N GLN A 389 24.33 -31.56 4.35
CA GLN A 389 25.08 -31.20 3.15
C GLN A 389 24.15 -30.60 2.09
N ALA A 390 24.65 -29.60 1.36
CA ALA A 390 23.96 -29.05 0.20
C ALA A 390 23.69 -30.11 -0.89
N ASN A 391 22.83 -29.77 -1.85
CA ASN A 391 22.40 -30.57 -3.00
C ASN A 391 21.51 -31.78 -2.69
N TYR A 392 21.26 -32.10 -1.42
CA TYR A 392 20.20 -33.02 -1.02
C TYR A 392 18.83 -32.33 -1.04
N TRP A 393 17.79 -33.15 -0.89
CA TRP A 393 16.42 -32.71 -0.74
C TRP A 393 15.90 -33.13 0.63
N ILE A 394 14.94 -32.37 1.15
CA ILE A 394 14.28 -32.68 2.41
C ILE A 394 12.77 -32.65 2.21
N LYS A 395 12.10 -33.70 2.67
CA LYS A 395 10.65 -33.81 2.69
C LYS A 395 10.14 -33.47 4.07
N PHE A 396 9.30 -32.46 4.15
CA PHE A 396 8.56 -32.14 5.37
C PHE A 396 7.17 -32.74 5.33
N ALA A 397 6.71 -33.25 6.47
CA ALA A 397 5.35 -33.73 6.67
C ALA A 397 4.78 -33.11 7.95
N ALA A 398 3.60 -32.48 7.83
CA ALA A 398 2.88 -31.94 8.98
C ALA A 398 2.00 -33.04 9.58
N VAL A 399 2.20 -33.33 10.86
CA VAL A 399 1.52 -34.41 11.60
C VAL A 399 0.98 -33.92 12.93
N ASN A 400 0.02 -34.63 13.49
CA ASN A 400 -0.54 -34.31 14.80
C ASN A 400 0.38 -34.79 15.95
N ASN A 401 -0.10 -34.70 17.19
CA ASN A 401 0.66 -35.09 18.38
C ASN A 401 1.11 -36.56 18.41
N VAL A 402 0.34 -37.47 17.77
CA VAL A 402 0.63 -38.91 17.67
C VAL A 402 1.33 -39.32 16.36
N GLY A 403 1.69 -38.34 15.51
CA GLY A 403 2.49 -38.59 14.31
C GLY A 403 1.69 -39.02 13.07
N VAL A 404 0.37 -38.85 13.06
CA VAL A 404 -0.47 -39.15 11.89
C VAL A 404 -0.92 -37.86 11.17
N PRO A 405 -1.22 -37.93 9.86
CA PRO A 405 -1.79 -36.81 9.10
C PRO A 405 -3.13 -36.31 9.66
N PHE A 406 -3.48 -35.08 9.29
CA PHE A 406 -4.76 -34.47 9.69
C PHE A 406 -5.94 -34.96 8.83
N SER A 407 -7.17 -34.71 9.28
CA SER A 407 -8.36 -35.03 8.48
C SER A 407 -8.44 -34.16 7.23
N SER A 408 -9.14 -34.66 6.21
CA SER A 408 -9.32 -34.00 4.91
C SER A 408 -10.00 -32.62 5.00
N ASP A 409 -10.61 -32.28 6.14
CA ASP A 409 -11.19 -30.97 6.46
C ASP A 409 -10.14 -29.85 6.55
N TYR A 410 -8.86 -30.21 6.70
CA TYR A 410 -7.75 -29.28 6.84
C TYR A 410 -6.88 -29.25 5.58
N SER A 411 -6.21 -28.11 5.40
CA SER A 411 -5.08 -27.93 4.51
C SER A 411 -3.87 -27.46 5.33
N VAL A 412 -2.65 -27.72 4.84
CA VAL A 412 -1.42 -27.18 5.44
C VAL A 412 -0.77 -26.22 4.46
N GLU A 413 -0.53 -25.00 4.96
CA GLU A 413 0.26 -23.96 4.32
C GLU A 413 1.64 -23.93 5.00
N TRP A 414 2.70 -23.93 4.19
CA TRP A 414 4.09 -23.99 4.65
C TRP A 414 4.72 -22.61 4.53
N ARG A 415 5.34 -22.11 5.59
CA ARG A 415 6.21 -20.94 5.49
C ARG A 415 7.65 -21.43 5.38
N ILE A 416 8.30 -21.07 4.28
CA ILE A 416 9.69 -21.43 4.01
C ILE A 416 10.53 -20.16 4.07
N THR A 417 11.42 -20.10 5.05
CA THR A 417 12.27 -18.94 5.27
C THR A 417 13.70 -19.27 4.94
N ASN A 418 14.18 -18.73 3.83
CA ASN A 418 15.60 -18.76 3.50
C ASN A 418 16.29 -17.53 4.12
N THR A 419 17.52 -17.73 4.57
CA THR A 419 18.30 -16.78 5.37
C THR A 419 19.76 -16.84 4.92
N ASP A 420 20.58 -15.94 5.46
CA ASP A 420 22.01 -15.82 5.21
C ASP A 420 22.40 -15.41 3.78
N LYS A 421 23.70 -15.15 3.65
CA LYS A 421 24.32 -14.53 2.47
C LYS A 421 24.15 -15.35 1.20
N ALA A 422 24.24 -16.68 1.27
CA ALA A 422 24.13 -17.54 0.09
C ALA A 422 22.75 -17.42 -0.58
N ALA A 423 21.66 -17.42 0.22
CA ALA A 423 20.32 -17.21 -0.30
C ALA A 423 20.10 -15.77 -0.76
N TYR A 424 20.68 -14.79 -0.07
CA TYR A 424 20.65 -13.39 -0.46
C TYR A 424 21.28 -13.14 -1.84
N ASP A 425 22.52 -13.58 -2.05
CA ASP A 425 23.28 -13.36 -3.28
C ASP A 425 22.62 -14.07 -4.47
N ALA A 426 21.96 -15.20 -4.21
CA ALA A 426 21.16 -15.92 -5.21
C ALA A 426 19.78 -15.28 -5.50
N GLN A 427 19.40 -14.20 -4.80
CA GLN A 427 18.05 -13.60 -4.84
C GLN A 427 16.93 -14.60 -4.47
N GLN A 428 17.23 -15.50 -3.53
CA GLN A 428 16.37 -16.61 -3.12
C GLN A 428 16.04 -16.55 -1.62
N LEU A 429 16.01 -15.32 -1.06
CA LEU A 429 15.34 -15.10 0.21
C LEU A 429 13.85 -15.41 0.04
N ARG A 430 13.34 -16.27 0.91
CA ARG A 430 11.94 -16.64 0.97
C ARG A 430 11.42 -16.33 2.36
N GLY A 431 10.14 -16.03 2.46
CA GLY A 431 9.43 -15.88 3.73
C GLY A 431 7.91 -16.05 3.58
N ASP A 432 7.44 -16.41 2.39
CA ASP A 432 6.03 -16.49 2.02
C ASP A 432 5.41 -17.84 2.38
N PHE A 433 4.08 -17.92 2.23
CA PHE A 433 3.34 -19.18 2.35
C PHE A 433 3.25 -19.94 1.03
N TYR A 434 3.45 -21.25 1.12
CA TYR A 434 3.36 -22.19 0.02
C TYR A 434 2.41 -23.34 0.35
N PRO A 435 1.57 -23.79 -0.59
CA PRO A 435 0.71 -24.93 -0.36
C PRO A 435 1.53 -26.23 -0.22
N SER A 436 0.91 -27.25 0.38
CA SER A 436 1.41 -28.62 0.35
C SER A 436 1.41 -29.16 -1.09
N GLU A 437 2.43 -29.94 -1.46
CA GLU A 437 2.54 -30.54 -2.80
C GLU A 437 1.70 -31.81 -2.92
N GLN A 438 1.81 -32.71 -1.93
CA GLN A 438 1.05 -33.95 -1.87
C GLN A 438 0.63 -34.23 -0.43
N GLY A 439 -0.68 -34.39 -0.21
CA GLY A 439 -1.23 -34.54 1.15
C GLY A 439 -0.87 -33.33 2.02
N TYR A 440 -0.18 -33.58 3.13
CA TYR A 440 0.31 -32.56 4.07
C TYR A 440 1.84 -32.48 4.03
N THR A 441 2.43 -32.58 2.84
CA THR A 441 3.88 -32.63 2.67
C THR A 441 4.40 -31.58 1.71
N ARG A 442 5.68 -31.25 1.85
CA ARG A 442 6.39 -30.31 0.99
C ARG A 442 7.85 -30.74 0.82
N MET A 443 8.34 -30.65 -0.41
CA MET A 443 9.74 -30.93 -0.75
C MET A 443 10.51 -29.62 -0.89
N GLU A 444 11.72 -29.58 -0.35
CA GLU A 444 12.64 -28.45 -0.48
C GLU A 444 14.06 -28.94 -0.79
N GLN A 445 14.79 -28.19 -1.60
CA GLN A 445 16.19 -28.47 -1.90
C GLN A 445 17.10 -27.75 -0.90
N LEU A 446 18.14 -28.42 -0.43
CA LEU A 446 19.20 -27.85 0.41
C LEU A 446 20.21 -27.13 -0.49
N ALA A 447 19.91 -25.90 -0.88
CA ALA A 447 20.67 -25.19 -1.91
C ALA A 447 21.61 -24.09 -1.38
N TYR A 448 21.31 -23.50 -0.23
CA TYR A 448 21.98 -22.30 0.25
C TYR A 448 22.58 -22.57 1.63
N ARG A 449 23.88 -22.33 1.83
CA ARG A 449 24.49 -22.40 3.15
C ARG A 449 23.84 -21.38 4.09
N GLY A 450 23.40 -21.82 5.27
CA GLY A 450 22.74 -20.95 6.25
C GLY A 450 21.82 -21.71 7.20
N VAL A 451 21.13 -20.99 8.08
CA VAL A 451 20.14 -21.56 9.00
C VAL A 451 18.73 -21.11 8.66
N HIS A 452 18.02 -21.96 7.91
CA HIS A 452 16.69 -21.69 7.35
C HIS A 452 15.58 -22.20 8.28
N LEU A 453 14.34 -21.78 8.01
CA LEU A 453 13.18 -22.13 8.82
C LEU A 453 12.06 -22.69 7.98
N VAL A 454 11.39 -23.69 8.55
CA VAL A 454 10.19 -24.30 7.99
C VAL A 454 9.13 -24.36 9.07
N GLU A 455 7.95 -23.80 8.78
CA GLU A 455 6.80 -23.83 9.67
C GLU A 455 5.56 -24.33 8.93
N ALA A 456 4.73 -25.09 9.63
CA ALA A 456 3.47 -25.62 9.09
C ALA A 456 2.28 -24.95 9.77
N PHE A 457 1.35 -24.43 8.97
CA PHE A 457 0.13 -23.77 9.40
C PHE A 457 -1.07 -24.62 8.97
N LEU A 458 -1.75 -25.21 9.95
CA LEU A 458 -2.95 -26.00 9.73
C LEU A 458 -4.15 -25.07 9.59
N VAL A 459 -4.80 -25.07 8.44
CA VAL A 459 -5.92 -24.17 8.12
C VAL A 459 -7.17 -25.00 7.85
N LYS A 460 -8.28 -24.64 8.51
CA LYS A 460 -9.57 -25.30 8.26
C LYS A 460 -10.14 -24.85 6.92
N LYS A 461 -10.45 -25.80 6.03
CA LYS A 461 -10.89 -25.49 4.65
C LYS A 461 -12.21 -24.73 4.62
N SER A 462 -13.14 -25.08 5.52
CA SER A 462 -14.52 -24.55 5.50
C SER A 462 -14.63 -23.06 5.82
N ASN A 463 -13.76 -22.52 6.67
CA ASN A 463 -13.86 -21.14 7.13
C ASN A 463 -12.53 -20.37 7.11
N LYS A 464 -11.47 -20.99 6.56
CA LYS A 464 -10.13 -20.40 6.42
C LYS A 464 -9.55 -19.87 7.75
N ARG A 465 -9.88 -20.51 8.87
CA ARG A 465 -9.29 -20.19 10.18
C ARG A 465 -8.04 -21.02 10.45
N LEU A 466 -7.08 -20.41 11.14
CA LEU A 466 -5.89 -21.10 11.63
C LEU A 466 -6.29 -22.05 12.75
N ALA A 467 -6.12 -23.34 12.51
CA ALA A 467 -6.43 -24.41 13.45
C ALA A 467 -5.19 -24.98 14.15
N GLY A 468 -3.98 -24.54 13.79
CA GLY A 468 -2.75 -24.99 14.42
C GLY A 468 -1.52 -24.41 13.74
N GLN A 469 -0.43 -24.28 14.47
CA GLN A 469 0.88 -23.86 13.95
C GLN A 469 1.95 -24.73 14.60
N SER A 470 2.94 -25.18 13.81
CA SER A 470 4.07 -25.93 14.35
C SER A 470 5.06 -25.03 15.07
N GLN A 471 5.89 -25.63 15.92
CA GLN A 471 7.18 -24.99 16.23
C GLN A 471 8.02 -24.89 14.94
N PRO A 472 8.92 -23.90 14.83
CA PRO A 472 9.84 -23.79 13.71
C PRO A 472 10.76 -25.01 13.62
N PHE A 473 10.89 -25.57 12.42
CA PHE A 473 11.91 -26.56 12.10
C PHE A 473 13.08 -25.84 11.45
N TYR A 474 14.25 -25.89 12.09
CA TYR A 474 15.45 -25.23 11.60
C TYR A 474 16.24 -26.18 10.70
N VAL A 475 16.56 -25.74 9.50
CA VAL A 475 17.34 -26.48 8.51
C VAL A 475 18.70 -25.83 8.41
N VAL A 476 19.73 -26.54 8.86
CA VAL A 476 21.12 -26.06 8.84
C VAL A 476 21.79 -26.66 7.61
N VAL A 477 22.08 -25.82 6.62
CA VAL A 477 22.75 -26.25 5.39
C VAL A 477 24.21 -25.82 5.45
N GLU A 478 25.11 -26.78 5.22
CA GLU A 478 26.56 -26.58 5.16
C GLU A 478 27.07 -26.19 3.78
#